data_AF-A0A4Q6XPM9-F1
#
_entry.id   AF-A0A4Q6XPM9-F1
#
_cell.length_a   1.000
_cell.length_b   1.000
_cell.length_c   1.000
_cell.angle_alpha   90.00
_cell.angle_beta   90.00
_cell.angle_gamma   90.00
#
_symmetry.space_group_name_H-M   'P 1'
#
loop_
_entity.id
_entity.type
_entity.pdbx_description
1 polymer ?
#
loop_
_entity_poly.entity_id
_entity_poly.type
_entity_poly.pdbx_seq_one_letter_code
_entity_poly.pdbx_strand_id
1 'polypeptide(L)'
;MEGISLEVGFDTVTPNSKHTVTSWAFDRAFSTLGNQLIDNRAYDIACYHPGYTFVEKLQTIATKYRQEQEMGEEKPNLMRQYYDVYCLLELAAVQEFLNTDAYRVHKENRFPIKDYEIPISQNDAFVLPSVEQRQRFKERYLATKALYYNEQPDFDVLIKRIGQYIDKL
;
A
#
# COMPACT_ATOMS: atom_id res chain seq x y z
N MET A 1 22.96 -22.50 21.07
CA MET A 1 22.71 -22.04 19.69
C MET A 1 21.27 -21.58 19.64
N GLU A 2 21.05 -20.28 19.83
CA GLU A 2 19.72 -19.68 19.62
C GLU A 2 19.51 -19.57 18.11
N GLY A 3 18.67 -20.44 17.57
CA GLY A 3 18.26 -20.38 16.18
C GLY A 3 17.27 -19.25 15.99
N ILE A 4 17.56 -18.35 15.05
CA ILE A 4 16.58 -17.37 14.57
C ILE A 4 15.49 -18.15 13.84
N SER A 5 14.28 -18.16 14.40
CA SER A 5 13.10 -18.70 13.74
C SER A 5 12.67 -17.72 12.66
N LEU A 6 13.00 -18.02 11.40
CA LEU A 6 12.43 -17.34 10.24
C LEU A 6 11.06 -17.96 9.99
N GLU A 7 10.01 -17.31 10.47
CA GLU A 7 8.65 -17.61 10.05
C GLU A 7 8.54 -17.30 8.56
N VAL A 8 8.46 -18.35 7.74
CA VAL A 8 8.05 -18.23 6.35
C VAL A 8 6.57 -17.83 6.36
N GLY A 9 6.30 -16.55 6.11
CA GLY A 9 4.93 -16.08 5.91
C GLY A 9 4.29 -16.88 4.78
N PHE A 10 3.16 -17.54 5.07
CA PHE A 10 2.39 -18.36 4.14
C PHE A 10 1.64 -17.52 3.08
N ASP A 11 2.16 -16.35 2.75
CA ASP A 11 1.52 -15.43 1.83
C ASP A 11 1.83 -15.81 0.38
N THR A 12 0.90 -15.53 -0.52
CA THR A 12 1.04 -15.92 -1.92
C THR A 12 2.13 -15.06 -2.58
N VAL A 13 3.33 -15.61 -2.75
CA VAL A 13 4.48 -14.87 -3.35
C VAL A 13 4.41 -14.71 -4.87
N THR A 14 3.26 -14.99 -5.47
CA THR A 14 3.00 -14.92 -6.90
C THR A 14 1.79 -14.04 -7.20
N PRO A 15 1.85 -13.17 -8.23
CA PRO A 15 2.95 -13.01 -9.16
C PRO A 15 4.10 -12.17 -8.57
N ASN A 16 5.31 -12.46 -9.02
CA ASN A 16 6.52 -11.70 -8.68
C ASN A 16 7.29 -11.35 -9.95
N SER A 17 8.12 -10.32 -9.84
CA SER A 17 9.08 -9.93 -10.86
C SER A 17 10.48 -9.94 -10.26
N LYS A 18 11.47 -10.26 -11.09
CA LYS A 18 12.88 -10.26 -10.67
C LYS A 18 13.40 -8.82 -10.63
N HIS A 19 13.93 -8.41 -9.49
CA HIS A 19 14.55 -7.11 -9.30
C HIS A 19 15.94 -7.26 -8.71
N THR A 20 16.84 -6.38 -9.14
CA THR A 20 18.12 -6.20 -8.45
C THR A 20 17.90 -5.25 -7.28
N VAL A 21 18.21 -5.71 -6.07
CA VAL A 21 18.15 -4.88 -4.87
C VAL A 21 19.41 -4.04 -4.80
N THR A 22 19.23 -2.72 -4.78
CA THR A 22 20.31 -1.74 -4.60
C THR A 22 19.91 -0.68 -3.58
N SER A 23 20.84 0.21 -3.24
CA SER A 23 20.58 1.38 -2.38
C SER A 23 21.15 2.63 -3.03
N TRP A 24 20.56 3.80 -2.72
CA TRP A 24 21.09 5.08 -3.20
C TRP A 24 22.58 5.25 -2.87
N ALA A 25 23.00 4.82 -1.67
CA ALA A 25 24.39 4.89 -1.25
C ALA A 25 25.29 3.99 -2.11
N PHE A 26 24.84 2.77 -2.41
CA PHE A 26 25.55 1.86 -3.30
C PHE A 26 25.63 2.43 -4.72
N ASP A 27 24.51 2.87 -5.29
CA ASP A 27 24.48 3.42 -6.66
C ASP A 27 25.38 4.66 -6.77
N ARG A 28 25.37 5.52 -5.75
CA ARG A 28 26.26 6.68 -5.66
C ARG A 28 27.73 6.25 -5.58
N ALA A 29 28.08 5.32 -4.70
CA ALA A 29 29.45 4.81 -4.56
C ALA A 29 29.93 4.09 -5.83
N PHE A 30 29.06 3.30 -6.47
CA PHE A 30 29.37 2.60 -7.71
C PHE A 30 29.61 3.58 -8.85
N SER A 31 28.83 4.67 -8.95
CA SER A 31 29.05 5.71 -9.96
C SER A 31 30.35 6.51 -9.78
N THR A 32 30.92 6.57 -8.58
CA THR A 32 32.16 7.33 -8.29
C THR A 32 33.41 6.47 -8.24
N LEU A 33 33.32 5.27 -7.65
CA LEU A 33 34.44 4.35 -7.43
C LEU A 33 34.49 3.22 -8.47
N GLY A 34 33.39 2.98 -9.19
CA GLY A 34 33.29 1.95 -10.22
C GLY A 34 33.75 0.58 -9.72
N ASN A 35 34.67 -0.02 -10.48
CA ASN A 35 35.20 -1.36 -10.23
C ASN A 35 36.06 -1.50 -8.96
N GLN A 36 36.29 -0.42 -8.22
CA GLN A 36 36.98 -0.46 -6.92
C GLN A 36 36.03 -0.85 -5.77
N LEU A 37 34.71 -0.82 -6.02
CA LEU A 37 33.70 -1.27 -5.08
C LEU A 37 33.40 -2.75 -5.31
N ILE A 38 33.37 -3.54 -4.23
CA ILE A 38 32.88 -4.92 -4.30
C ILE A 38 31.37 -4.86 -4.52
N ASP A 39 30.92 -5.41 -5.65
CA ASP A 39 29.49 -5.50 -5.96
C ASP A 39 28.86 -6.66 -5.19
N ASN A 40 28.08 -6.31 -4.16
CA ASN A 40 27.35 -7.24 -3.31
C ASN A 40 25.83 -7.11 -3.47
N ARG A 41 25.36 -6.48 -4.57
CA ARG A 41 23.93 -6.36 -4.83
C ARG A 41 23.28 -7.73 -4.97
N ALA A 42 22.06 -7.83 -4.47
CA ALA A 42 21.26 -9.04 -4.63
C ALA A 42 20.54 -8.97 -5.98
N TYR A 43 21.02 -9.78 -6.93
CA TYR A 43 20.46 -9.86 -8.28
C TYR A 43 19.26 -10.79 -8.34
N ASP A 44 18.33 -10.49 -9.26
CA ASP A 44 17.19 -11.36 -9.60
C ASP A 44 16.32 -11.81 -8.41
N ILE A 45 16.20 -10.96 -7.39
CA ILE A 45 15.32 -11.22 -6.26
C ILE A 45 13.87 -11.13 -6.72
N ALA A 46 13.11 -12.18 -6.48
CA ALA A 46 11.68 -12.21 -6.75
C ALA A 46 10.95 -11.27 -5.77
N CYS A 47 10.52 -10.10 -6.25
CA CYS A 47 9.70 -9.18 -5.48
C CYS A 47 8.23 -9.32 -5.88
N TYR A 48 7.36 -9.35 -4.88
CA TYR A 48 5.92 -9.45 -5.08
C TYR A 48 5.39 -8.26 -5.89
N HIS A 49 4.43 -8.53 -6.78
CA HIS A 49 3.93 -7.51 -7.69
C HIS A 49 3.19 -6.41 -6.91
N PRO A 50 3.56 -5.12 -7.06
CA PRO A 50 3.01 -4.03 -6.25
C PRO A 50 1.50 -3.84 -6.44
N GLY A 51 0.96 -4.23 -7.60
CA GLY A 51 -0.49 -4.22 -7.87
C GLY A 51 -1.30 -5.17 -6.97
N TYR A 52 -0.73 -6.28 -6.52
CA TYR A 52 -1.42 -7.19 -5.61
C TYR A 52 -1.43 -6.64 -4.19
N THR A 53 -0.28 -6.15 -3.72
CA THR A 53 -0.20 -5.38 -2.47
C THR A 53 -1.19 -4.22 -2.46
N PHE A 54 -1.33 -3.51 -3.58
CA PHE A 54 -2.31 -2.43 -3.71
C PHE A 54 -3.75 -2.88 -3.40
N VAL A 55 -4.19 -4.01 -3.95
CA VAL A 55 -5.53 -4.57 -3.68
C VAL A 55 -5.68 -4.96 -2.20
N GLU A 56 -4.66 -5.58 -1.60
CA GLU A 56 -4.66 -5.93 -0.17
C GLU A 56 -4.81 -4.69 0.73
N LYS A 57 -4.17 -3.57 0.35
CA LYS A 57 -4.29 -2.29 1.07
C LYS A 57 -5.70 -1.71 0.95
N LEU A 58 -6.30 -1.73 -0.25
CA LEU A 58 -7.69 -1.31 -0.45
C LEU A 58 -8.64 -2.16 0.41
N GLN A 59 -8.48 -3.48 0.38
CA GLN A 59 -9.28 -4.38 1.21
C GLN A 59 -9.12 -4.05 2.70
N THR A 60 -7.90 -3.84 3.15
CA THR A 60 -7.62 -3.51 4.56
C THR A 60 -8.31 -2.19 4.97
N ILE A 61 -8.31 -1.17 4.10
CA ILE A 61 -9.02 0.09 4.34
C ILE A 61 -10.51 -0.17 4.49
N ALA A 62 -11.14 -0.83 3.52
CA ALA A 62 -12.58 -1.11 3.52
C ALA A 62 -13.00 -1.89 4.79
N THR A 63 -12.30 -2.99 5.07
CA THR A 63 -12.62 -3.85 6.22
C THR A 63 -12.41 -3.14 7.55
N LYS A 64 -11.27 -2.45 7.76
CA LYS A 64 -11.03 -1.74 9.01
C LYS A 64 -12.02 -0.60 9.21
N TYR A 65 -12.31 0.15 8.14
CA TYR A 65 -13.29 1.22 8.20
C TYR A 65 -14.67 0.71 8.63
N ARG A 66 -15.16 -0.37 8.00
CA ARG A 66 -16.42 -1.00 8.38
C ARG A 66 -16.42 -1.46 9.84
N GLN A 67 -15.33 -2.09 10.28
CA GLN A 67 -15.19 -2.49 11.69
C GLN A 67 -15.16 -1.30 12.66
N GLU A 68 -14.54 -0.17 12.31
CA GLU A 68 -14.59 1.05 13.11
C GLU A 68 -16.04 1.56 13.24
N GLN A 69 -16.84 1.49 12.16
CA GLN A 69 -18.26 1.90 12.20
C GLN A 69 -19.13 0.94 13.01
N GLU A 70 -18.91 -0.37 12.89
CA GLU A 70 -19.69 -1.39 13.61
C GLU A 70 -19.37 -1.42 15.11
N MET A 71 -18.11 -1.22 15.50
CA MET A 71 -17.64 -1.38 16.89
C MET A 71 -17.49 -0.04 17.62
N GLY A 72 -17.43 1.08 16.90
CA GLY A 72 -17.13 2.40 17.50
C GLY A 72 -15.69 2.56 17.98
N GLU A 73 -14.81 1.62 17.65
CA GLU A 73 -13.42 1.60 18.09
C GLU A 73 -12.46 1.87 16.94
N GLU A 74 -11.51 2.77 17.16
CA GLU A 74 -10.47 3.09 16.18
C GLU A 74 -9.52 1.91 15.95
N LYS A 75 -9.33 1.51 14.69
CA LYS A 75 -8.39 0.45 14.31
C LYS A 75 -6.99 1.02 14.12
N PRO A 76 -5.96 0.38 14.71
CA PRO A 76 -4.59 0.84 14.58
C PRO A 76 -4.09 0.75 13.14
N ASN A 77 -3.18 1.65 12.78
CA ASN A 77 -2.51 1.70 11.48
C ASN A 77 -3.44 1.81 10.26
N LEU A 78 -4.70 2.24 10.44
CA LEU A 78 -5.61 2.50 9.32
C LEU A 78 -5.10 3.67 8.46
N MET A 79 -4.66 4.76 9.10
CA MET A 79 -4.16 5.95 8.40
C MET A 79 -2.94 5.65 7.52
N ARG A 80 -2.08 4.73 7.97
CA ARG A 80 -0.92 4.27 7.19
C ARG A 80 -1.32 3.56 5.89
N GLN A 81 -2.47 2.88 5.87
CA GLN A 81 -2.93 2.21 4.64
C GLN A 81 -3.29 3.23 3.55
N TYR A 82 -3.92 4.35 3.90
CA TYR A 82 -4.21 5.43 2.94
C TYR A 82 -2.93 5.98 2.32
N TYR A 83 -1.88 6.14 3.13
CA TYR A 83 -0.57 6.56 2.63
C TYR A 83 0.06 5.51 1.71
N ASP A 84 0.01 4.23 2.07
CA ASP A 84 0.53 3.15 1.23
C ASP A 84 -0.19 3.12 -0.13
N VAL A 85 -1.53 3.23 -0.15
CA VAL A 85 -2.34 3.32 -1.38
C VAL A 85 -1.95 4.55 -2.20
N TYR A 86 -1.77 5.71 -1.56
CA TYR A 86 -1.35 6.94 -2.21
C TYR A 86 0.02 6.81 -2.91
N CYS A 87 0.99 6.16 -2.27
CA CYS A 87 2.31 5.89 -2.84
C CYS A 87 2.24 4.85 -3.96
N LEU A 88 1.49 3.76 -3.76
CA LEU A 88 1.36 2.71 -4.77
C LEU A 88 0.69 3.21 -6.05
N LEU A 89 -0.24 4.16 -5.97
CA LEU A 89 -0.85 4.81 -7.13
C LEU A 89 0.15 5.59 -8.01
N GLU A 90 1.34 5.96 -7.51
CA GLU A 90 2.37 6.60 -8.34
C GLU A 90 3.13 5.60 -9.22
N LEU A 91 3.04 4.30 -8.92
CA LEU A 91 3.77 3.28 -9.66
C LEU A 91 3.05 2.96 -10.97
N ALA A 92 3.74 3.10 -12.10
CA ALA A 92 3.22 2.74 -13.42
C ALA A 92 2.71 1.29 -13.47
N ALA A 93 3.43 0.36 -12.84
CA ALA A 93 3.02 -1.04 -12.75
C ALA A 93 1.67 -1.24 -12.04
N VAL A 94 1.32 -0.39 -11.06
CA VAL A 94 0.00 -0.43 -10.41
C VAL A 94 -1.06 0.13 -11.36
N GLN A 95 -0.78 1.26 -12.01
CA GLN A 95 -1.70 1.88 -12.97
C GLN A 95 -2.03 0.97 -14.17
N GLU A 96 -1.03 0.27 -14.68
CA GLU A 96 -1.21 -0.74 -15.73
C GLU A 96 -2.03 -1.92 -15.21
N PHE A 97 -1.71 -2.42 -14.01
CA PHE A 97 -2.40 -3.55 -13.39
C PHE A 97 -3.90 -3.31 -13.20
N LEU A 98 -4.33 -2.09 -12.85
CA LEU A 98 -5.76 -1.74 -12.68
C LEU A 98 -6.61 -2.03 -13.93
N ASN A 99 -6.01 -2.07 -15.12
CA ASN A 99 -6.73 -2.32 -16.37
C ASN A 99 -6.71 -3.80 -16.79
N THR A 100 -6.27 -4.71 -15.91
CA THR A 100 -6.12 -6.14 -16.21
C THR A 100 -7.23 -6.99 -15.60
N ASP A 101 -7.50 -8.15 -16.19
CA ASP A 101 -8.39 -9.16 -15.58
C ASP A 101 -7.81 -9.72 -14.29
N ALA A 102 -6.47 -9.81 -14.19
CA ALA A 102 -5.79 -10.25 -12.98
C ALA A 102 -6.12 -9.37 -11.77
N TYR A 103 -6.23 -8.05 -11.96
CA TYR A 103 -6.69 -7.13 -10.92
C TYR A 103 -8.12 -7.43 -10.48
N ARG A 104 -9.05 -7.63 -11.43
CA ARG A 104 -10.46 -7.93 -11.12
C ARG A 104 -10.60 -9.22 -10.32
N VAL A 105 -9.94 -10.30 -10.78
CA VAL A 105 -9.95 -11.61 -10.12
C VAL A 105 -9.31 -11.53 -8.74
N HIS A 106 -8.17 -10.85 -8.62
CA HIS A 106 -7.50 -10.71 -7.32
C HIS A 106 -8.34 -9.90 -6.34
N LYS A 107 -8.98 -8.80 -6.79
CA LYS A 107 -9.89 -7.99 -5.97
C LYS A 107 -11.08 -8.81 -5.46
N GLU A 108 -11.72 -9.59 -6.34
CA GLU A 108 -12.83 -10.48 -5.97
C GLU A 108 -12.42 -11.52 -4.94
N ASN A 109 -11.27 -12.17 -5.14
CA ASN A 109 -10.77 -13.18 -4.21
C ASN A 109 -10.34 -12.60 -2.85
N ARG A 110 -9.84 -11.36 -2.84
CA ARG A 110 -9.21 -10.79 -1.65
C ARG A 110 -10.19 -10.09 -0.73
N PHE A 111 -11.24 -9.46 -1.27
CA PHE A 111 -12.23 -8.74 -0.48
C PHE A 111 -13.24 -9.72 0.15
N PRO A 112 -13.56 -9.56 1.46
CA PRO A 112 -14.72 -10.23 2.04
C PRO A 112 -16.00 -9.80 1.29
N ILE A 113 -16.97 -10.72 1.14
CA ILE A 113 -18.24 -10.46 0.41
C ILE A 113 -18.88 -9.13 0.83
N LYS A 114 -19.00 -8.88 2.14
CA LYS A 114 -19.56 -7.64 2.69
C LYS A 114 -18.85 -6.36 2.23
N ASP A 115 -17.55 -6.43 2.02
CA ASP A 115 -16.72 -5.30 1.60
C ASP A 115 -16.65 -5.20 0.06
N TYR A 116 -16.82 -6.32 -0.66
CA TYR A 116 -16.82 -6.39 -2.12
C TYR A 116 -18.14 -5.91 -2.75
N GLU A 117 -19.27 -6.15 -2.10
CA GLU A 117 -20.61 -5.76 -2.57
C GLU A 117 -20.78 -4.24 -2.70
N ILE A 118 -20.00 -3.47 -1.95
CA ILE A 118 -20.01 -2.00 -2.00
C ILE A 118 -18.90 -1.54 -2.95
N PRO A 119 -19.21 -0.98 -4.13
CA PRO A 119 -18.20 -0.46 -5.04
C PRO A 119 -17.30 0.56 -4.33
N ILE A 120 -15.99 0.57 -4.65
CA ILE A 120 -15.04 1.50 -4.01
C ILE A 120 -15.45 2.97 -4.23
N SER A 121 -16.03 3.31 -5.38
CA SER A 121 -16.58 4.64 -5.67
C SER A 121 -17.79 5.06 -4.83
N GLN A 122 -18.42 4.12 -4.13
CA GLN A 122 -19.55 4.36 -3.23
C GLN A 122 -19.22 4.05 -1.77
N ASN A 123 -18.01 3.56 -1.49
CA ASN A 123 -17.60 3.17 -0.16
C ASN A 123 -17.07 4.39 0.60
N ASP A 124 -17.72 4.72 1.72
CA ASP A 124 -17.40 5.87 2.55
C ASP A 124 -15.96 5.87 3.07
N ALA A 125 -15.32 4.70 3.16
CA ALA A 125 -13.89 4.61 3.48
C ALA A 125 -13.02 5.41 2.48
N PHE A 126 -13.42 5.50 1.21
CA PHE A 126 -12.66 6.16 0.16
C PHE A 126 -13.25 7.52 -0.22
N VAL A 127 -14.58 7.65 -0.19
CA VAL A 127 -15.28 8.89 -0.51
C VAL A 127 -15.16 9.91 0.64
N LEU A 128 -15.23 9.44 1.89
CA LEU A 128 -15.21 10.24 3.13
C LEU A 128 -16.11 11.50 3.05
N PRO A 129 -17.44 11.32 2.93
CA PRO A 129 -18.38 12.43 2.74
C PRO A 129 -18.61 13.28 4.00
N SER A 130 -18.43 12.72 5.21
CA SER A 130 -18.57 13.47 6.47
C SER A 130 -17.35 14.34 6.75
N VAL A 131 -17.59 15.62 7.00
CA VAL A 131 -16.53 16.59 7.36
C VAL A 131 -15.93 16.24 8.72
N GLU A 132 -16.75 15.83 9.68
CA GLU A 132 -16.33 15.44 11.02
C GLU A 132 -15.43 14.21 10.97
N GLN A 133 -15.80 13.21 10.18
CA GLN A 133 -15.01 12.00 10.02
C GLN A 133 -13.68 12.28 9.31
N ARG A 134 -13.70 13.10 8.25
CA ARG A 134 -12.49 13.53 7.54
C ARG A 134 -11.54 14.26 8.48
N GLN A 135 -12.05 15.15 9.32
CA GLN A 135 -11.26 15.88 10.32
C GLN A 135 -10.63 14.92 11.35
N ARG A 136 -11.42 13.97 11.87
CA ARG A 136 -10.89 12.93 12.79
C ARG A 136 -9.77 12.12 12.15
N PHE A 137 -9.93 11.72 10.89
CA PHE A 137 -8.91 10.94 10.18
C PHE A 137 -7.64 11.78 9.93
N LYS A 138 -7.80 13.06 9.59
CA LYS A 138 -6.70 14.00 9.44
C LYS A 138 -5.88 14.14 10.73
N GLU A 139 -6.54 14.30 11.87
CA GLU A 139 -5.89 14.39 13.18
C GLU A 139 -5.13 13.11 13.55
N ARG A 140 -5.77 11.94 13.36
CA ARG A 140 -5.12 10.63 13.57
C ARG A 140 -3.92 10.44 12.65
N TYR A 141 -4.04 10.86 11.39
CA TYR A 141 -2.94 10.76 10.44
C TYR A 141 -1.77 11.64 10.89
N LEU A 142 -2.00 12.91 11.23
CA LEU A 142 -0.96 13.82 11.73
C LEU A 142 -0.28 13.28 13.00
N ALA A 143 -1.02 12.63 13.91
CA ALA A 143 -0.44 11.99 15.08
C ALA A 143 0.58 10.88 14.73
N THR A 144 0.47 10.27 13.55
CA THR A 144 1.40 9.23 13.07
C THR A 144 2.64 9.78 12.36
N LYS A 145 2.87 11.11 12.33
CA LYS A 145 3.96 11.75 11.58
C LYS A 145 5.34 11.14 11.80
N ALA A 146 5.65 10.70 13.02
CA ALA A 146 6.94 10.10 13.37
C ALA A 146 7.21 8.75 12.66
N LEU A 147 6.20 8.12 12.06
CA LEU A 147 6.30 6.83 11.38
C LEU A 147 6.66 6.95 9.88
N TYR A 148 6.80 8.17 9.34
CA TYR A 148 7.08 8.38 7.93
C TYR A 148 8.53 8.84 7.75
N TYR A 149 9.26 8.16 6.87
CA TYR A 149 10.67 8.43 6.57
C TYR A 149 10.88 9.72 5.74
N ASN A 150 9.88 10.08 4.92
CA ASN A 150 9.83 11.31 4.12
C ASN A 150 8.80 12.30 4.69
N GLU A 151 8.60 13.42 4.00
CA GLU A 151 7.48 14.33 4.29
C GLU A 151 6.15 13.56 4.26
N GLN A 152 5.36 13.75 5.32
CA GLN A 152 3.98 13.30 5.39
C GLN A 152 3.12 14.30 4.61
N PRO A 153 2.56 13.95 3.43
CA PRO A 153 1.68 14.86 2.71
C PRO A 153 0.44 15.18 3.56
N ASP A 154 -0.33 16.22 3.24
CA ASP A 154 -1.60 16.44 3.94
C ASP A 154 -2.59 15.29 3.65
N PHE A 155 -3.38 14.88 4.64
CA PHE A 155 -4.36 13.80 4.47
C PHE A 155 -5.32 14.06 3.30
N ASP A 156 -5.72 15.30 3.09
CA ASP A 156 -6.60 15.67 1.99
C ASP A 156 -5.94 15.48 0.62
N VAL A 157 -4.60 15.57 0.54
CA VAL A 157 -3.85 15.25 -0.68
C VAL A 157 -3.91 13.75 -0.98
N LEU A 158 -3.80 12.90 0.04
CA LEU A 158 -3.95 11.44 -0.10
C LEU A 158 -5.32 11.10 -0.67
N ILE A 159 -6.38 11.60 -0.03
CA ILE A 159 -7.77 11.32 -0.43
C ILE A 159 -8.08 11.90 -1.80
N LYS A 160 -7.61 13.12 -2.10
CA LYS A 160 -7.79 13.72 -3.42
C LYS A 160 -7.19 12.85 -4.53
N ARG A 161 -5.98 12.31 -4.32
CA ARG A 161 -5.37 11.41 -5.30
C ARG A 161 -6.15 10.12 -5.45
N ILE A 162 -6.52 9.47 -4.34
CA ILE A 162 -7.34 8.24 -4.40
C ILE A 162 -8.64 8.51 -5.17
N GLY A 163 -9.29 9.65 -4.91
CA GLY A 163 -10.48 10.12 -5.62
C GLY A 163 -10.30 10.27 -7.14
N GLN A 164 -9.11 10.64 -7.63
CA GLN A 164 -8.84 10.74 -9.09
C GLN A 164 -8.88 9.39 -9.81
N TYR A 165 -8.64 8.30 -9.09
CA TYR A 165 -8.64 6.95 -9.65
C TYR A 165 -9.89 6.17 -9.29
N ILE A 166 -10.80 6.74 -8.49
CA ILE A 166 -11.88 6.02 -7.81
C ILE A 166 -12.76 5.17 -8.74
N ASP A 167 -13.01 5.64 -9.96
CA ASP A 167 -13.83 4.93 -10.96
C ASP A 167 -13.12 3.72 -11.58
N LYS A 168 -11.79 3.66 -11.47
CA LYS A 168 -10.95 2.53 -11.88
C LYS A 168 -10.70 1.54 -10.75
N LEU A 169 -11.07 1.90 -9.51
CA LEU A 169 -10.73 1.14 -8.30
C LEU A 169 -11.75 0.10 -7.90
#